data_AF-A0A2V5WAS9-F1
#
_entry.id   AF-A0A2V5WAS9-F1
#
_cell.length_a   1.000
_cell.length_b   1.000
_cell.length_c   1.000
_cell.angle_alpha   90.00
_cell.angle_beta   90.00
_cell.angle_gamma   90.00
#
_symmetry.space_group_name_H-M   'P 1'
#
loop_
_entity.id
_entity.type
_entity.pdbx_description
1 polymer ?
#
loop_
_entity_poly.entity_id
_entity_poly.type
_entity_poly.pdbx_seq_one_letter_code
_entity_poly.pdbx_strand_id
1 'polypeptide(L)'
;MENSRRRVLLPTLGVLFLRVVSAEQISSPPADQMAPPITVRASSSAGGAASEFLTAFISTAVRLDGLKFISCLATAVKLRPDLAGKIVVCALNISRLNAHPLAGRLPLGTIDQIIKAAVAASPEAASDIVKAAIQSEPYARASIIAAALAVAPEQESRIRNVVNEMTPVSILPSFATLNPKDHAPSDNVNSPEQPPVAQ
;
A
#
# COMPACT_ATOMS: atom_id res chain seq x y z
N MET A 1 -30.31 37.28 43.67
CA MET A 1 -30.96 35.96 43.54
C MET A 1 -30.32 35.30 42.32
N GLU A 2 -29.15 34.64 42.41
CA GLU A 2 -28.91 33.32 43.03
C GLU A 2 -29.74 32.23 42.32
N ASN A 3 -29.26 31.12 41.74
CA ASN A 3 -28.03 30.31 41.88
C ASN A 3 -27.80 29.52 40.55
N SER A 4 -26.59 29.44 40.01
CA SER A 4 -25.67 28.28 40.11
C SER A 4 -26.27 26.90 39.80
N ARG A 5 -25.80 26.26 38.71
CA ARG A 5 -25.26 24.88 38.73
C ARG A 5 -24.51 24.55 37.43
N ARG A 6 -23.18 24.56 37.55
CA ARG A 6 -22.21 24.00 36.60
C ARG A 6 -22.46 22.49 36.43
N ARG A 7 -22.28 21.96 35.22
CA ARG A 7 -21.89 20.56 35.00
C ARG A 7 -20.74 20.50 34.00
N VAL A 8 -19.55 20.53 34.58
CA VAL A 8 -18.29 20.04 34.03
C VAL A 8 -18.38 18.51 34.03
N LEU A 9 -18.05 17.84 32.91
CA LEU A 9 -17.65 16.43 32.93
C LEU A 9 -16.73 16.10 31.73
N LEU A 10 -15.48 16.53 31.83
CA LEU A 10 -14.31 15.68 31.53
C LEU A 10 -14.08 14.77 32.76
N PRO A 11 -13.24 13.71 32.75
CA PRO A 11 -12.31 13.19 31.72
C PRO A 11 -12.48 11.65 31.51
N THR A 12 -11.79 10.96 30.60
CA THR A 12 -10.55 10.23 30.95
C THR A 12 -9.88 9.68 29.70
N LEU A 13 -8.68 10.19 29.46
CA LEU A 13 -7.67 9.71 28.54
C LEU A 13 -7.12 8.38 29.08
N GLY A 14 -7.37 7.26 28.39
CA GLY A 14 -6.76 5.98 28.70
C GLY A 14 -5.28 6.00 28.33
N VAL A 15 -4.44 6.44 29.26
CA VAL A 15 -2.98 6.34 29.14
C VAL A 15 -2.61 4.87 29.29
N LEU A 16 -2.30 4.20 28.18
CA LEU A 16 -1.66 2.89 28.19
C LEU A 16 -0.23 3.07 28.68
N PHE A 17 -0.02 2.94 29.98
CA PHE A 17 1.30 2.87 30.59
C PHE A 17 1.97 1.56 30.15
N LEU A 18 2.83 1.65 29.14
CA LEU A 18 3.80 0.60 28.85
C LEU A 18 4.77 0.55 30.04
N ARG A 19 4.64 -0.47 30.88
CA ARG A 19 5.59 -0.78 31.95
C ARG A 19 6.92 -1.17 31.30
N VAL A 20 7.78 -0.19 31.05
CA VAL A 20 9.22 -0.45 30.92
C VAL A 20 9.72 -0.77 32.33
N VAL A 21 9.94 -2.05 32.60
CA VAL A 21 10.77 -2.49 33.72
C VAL A 21 12.18 -2.01 33.41
N SER A 22 12.59 -0.90 34.02
CA SER A 22 14.00 -0.54 34.16
C SER A 22 14.56 -1.45 35.25
N ALA A 23 15.39 -2.41 34.87
CA ALA A 23 16.18 -3.17 35.83
C ALA A 23 17.25 -2.23 36.40
N GLU A 24 17.05 -1.85 37.67
CA GLU A 24 17.99 -1.07 38.46
C GLU A 24 19.20 -1.95 38.80
N GLN A 25 20.37 -1.56 38.30
CA GLN A 25 21.64 -2.24 38.53
C GLN A 25 22.27 -1.66 39.79
N ILE A 26 22.12 -2.35 40.93
CA ILE A 26 22.77 -1.98 42.20
C ILE A 26 23.98 -2.89 42.44
N SER A 27 25.13 -2.24 42.59
CA SER A 27 26.42 -2.60 43.19
C SER A 27 26.69 -4.03 43.73
N SER A 28 27.85 -4.59 43.38
CA SER A 28 28.56 -5.76 44.00
C SER A 28 29.23 -5.39 45.35
N PRO A 29 29.98 -6.28 46.12
CA PRO A 29 30.33 -7.74 46.04
C PRO A 29 30.22 -8.47 47.44
N PRO A 30 30.80 -9.68 47.79
CA PRO A 30 31.76 -10.57 47.09
C PRO A 30 31.57 -12.11 47.11
N ALA A 31 32.37 -12.74 46.24
CA ALA A 31 32.97 -14.10 46.23
C ALA A 31 32.14 -15.35 45.86
N ASP A 32 32.65 -16.05 44.84
CA ASP A 32 32.52 -17.47 44.50
C ASP A 32 31.13 -18.10 44.35
N GLN A 33 30.63 -18.11 43.11
CA GLN A 33 30.57 -19.36 42.34
C GLN A 33 30.15 -19.12 40.89
N MET A 34 30.86 -19.83 40.02
CA MET A 34 30.81 -19.78 38.56
C MET A 34 29.48 -20.36 38.05
N ALA A 35 28.61 -19.51 37.51
CA ALA A 35 27.64 -19.87 36.49
C ALA A 35 27.50 -18.68 35.53
N PRO A 36 27.71 -18.86 34.21
CA PRO A 36 27.57 -17.74 33.28
C PRO A 36 26.13 -17.22 33.34
N PRO A 37 25.91 -15.89 33.46
CA PRO A 37 24.57 -15.36 33.36
C PRO A 37 24.02 -15.71 31.98
N ILE A 38 22.93 -16.48 31.95
CA ILE A 38 22.15 -16.73 30.74
C ILE A 38 21.65 -15.37 30.31
N THR A 39 22.44 -14.72 29.45
CA THR A 39 22.08 -13.46 28.83
C THR A 39 21.06 -13.85 27.78
N VAL A 40 19.78 -13.75 28.14
CA VAL A 40 18.68 -13.84 27.16
C VAL A 40 18.86 -12.64 26.23
N ARG A 41 19.66 -12.85 25.18
CA ARG A 41 19.79 -11.92 24.08
C ARG A 41 18.44 -11.96 23.37
N ALA A 42 17.57 -11.02 23.71
CA ALA A 42 16.39 -10.75 22.91
C ALA A 42 16.89 -10.36 21.52
N SER A 43 16.96 -11.34 20.62
CA SER A 43 17.16 -11.11 19.20
C SER A 43 15.89 -10.46 18.68
N SER A 44 15.74 -9.16 18.91
CA SER A 44 14.75 -8.34 18.24
C SER A 44 15.19 -8.22 16.78
N SER A 45 14.93 -9.28 16.00
CA SER A 45 15.02 -9.16 14.55
C SER A 45 14.05 -8.06 14.14
N ALA A 46 14.51 -7.07 13.39
CA ALA A 46 13.67 -5.98 12.89
C ALA A 46 12.44 -6.51 12.12
N GLY A 47 12.52 -7.74 11.59
CA GLY A 47 11.40 -8.46 10.99
C GLY A 47 10.28 -8.83 11.97
N GLY A 48 10.62 -9.22 13.22
CA GLY A 48 9.63 -9.62 14.23
C GLY A 48 8.71 -8.46 14.65
N ALA A 49 9.27 -7.27 14.82
CA ALA A 49 8.50 -6.08 15.22
C ALA A 49 7.51 -5.61 14.11
N ALA A 50 7.85 -5.80 12.84
CA ALA A 50 6.96 -5.48 11.73
C ALA A 50 5.79 -6.47 11.62
N SER A 51 6.05 -7.77 11.77
CA SER A 51 5.00 -8.79 11.76
C SER A 51 4.06 -8.67 12.95
N GLU A 52 4.60 -8.37 14.14
CA GLU A 52 3.81 -8.15 15.34
C GLU A 52 2.88 -6.94 15.17
N PHE A 53 3.39 -5.84 14.62
CA PHE A 53 2.58 -4.66 14.31
C PHE A 53 1.44 -4.97 13.34
N LEU A 54 1.73 -5.64 12.21
CA LEU A 54 0.69 -6.00 11.23
C LEU A 54 -0.34 -6.95 11.84
N THR A 55 0.08 -7.89 12.67
CA THR A 55 -0.82 -8.81 13.38
C THR A 55 -1.76 -8.06 14.31
N ALA A 56 -1.23 -7.12 15.11
CA ALA A 56 -2.02 -6.29 16.01
C ALA A 56 -2.99 -5.38 15.22
N PHE A 57 -2.52 -4.78 14.12
CA PHE A 57 -3.37 -3.99 13.22
C PHE A 57 -4.52 -4.82 12.67
N ILE A 58 -4.24 -5.98 12.05
CA ILE A 58 -5.27 -6.85 11.47
C ILE A 58 -6.27 -7.29 12.54
N SER A 59 -5.79 -7.80 13.68
CA SER A 59 -6.65 -8.28 14.78
C SER A 59 -7.60 -7.21 15.32
N THR A 60 -7.16 -5.95 15.28
CA THR A 60 -7.99 -4.80 15.69
C THR A 60 -8.95 -4.40 14.57
N ALA A 61 -8.43 -4.23 13.35
CA ALA A 61 -9.13 -3.64 12.23
C ALA A 61 -10.26 -4.53 11.67
N VAL A 62 -10.15 -5.86 11.76
CA VAL A 62 -11.24 -6.78 11.34
C VAL A 62 -12.54 -6.56 12.10
N ARG A 63 -12.49 -5.97 13.30
CA ARG A 63 -13.65 -5.72 14.15
C ARG A 63 -14.27 -4.34 13.92
N LEU A 64 -13.66 -3.53 13.05
CA LEU A 64 -14.05 -2.16 12.81
C LEU A 64 -14.76 -2.03 11.47
N ASP A 65 -15.68 -1.08 11.42
CA ASP A 65 -16.48 -0.73 10.26
C ASP A 65 -16.44 0.78 10.00
N GLY A 66 -16.80 1.16 8.78
CA GLY A 66 -16.94 2.55 8.35
C GLY A 66 -15.76 3.45 8.76
N LEU A 67 -16.07 4.59 9.37
CA LEU A 67 -15.08 5.61 9.73
C LEU A 67 -14.09 5.15 10.81
N LYS A 68 -14.48 4.23 11.70
CA LYS A 68 -13.57 3.70 12.73
C LYS A 68 -12.44 2.89 12.10
N PHE A 69 -12.78 2.08 11.10
CA PHE A 69 -11.81 1.33 10.31
C PHE A 69 -10.84 2.27 9.57
N ILE A 70 -11.38 3.29 8.89
CA ILE A 70 -10.56 4.27 8.16
C ILE A 70 -9.63 5.06 9.09
N SER A 71 -10.11 5.45 10.28
CA SER A 71 -9.26 6.13 11.29
C SER A 71 -8.17 5.21 11.85
N CYS A 72 -8.48 3.93 12.08
CA CYS A 72 -7.50 2.92 12.48
C CYS A 72 -6.40 2.74 11.43
N LEU A 73 -6.78 2.61 10.15
CA LEU A 73 -5.86 2.57 9.01
C LEU A 73 -4.95 3.80 8.98
N ALA A 74 -5.52 5.01 9.00
CA ALA A 74 -4.75 6.25 8.94
C ALA A 74 -3.76 6.37 10.11
N THR A 75 -4.18 5.95 11.30
CA THR A 75 -3.32 5.92 12.49
C THR A 75 -2.18 4.92 12.33
N ALA A 76 -2.47 3.72 11.83
CA ALA A 76 -1.45 2.71 11.58
C ALA A 76 -0.39 3.17 10.57
N VAL A 77 -0.82 3.83 9.48
CA VAL A 77 0.07 4.40 8.47
C VAL A 77 0.92 5.54 9.05
N LYS A 78 0.36 6.41 9.90
CA LYS A 78 1.11 7.46 10.60
C LYS A 78 2.18 6.89 11.53
N LEU A 79 1.87 5.81 12.23
CA LEU A 79 2.80 5.17 13.18
C LEU A 79 3.93 4.41 12.48
N ARG A 80 3.65 3.78 11.34
CA ARG A 80 4.59 2.95 10.58
C ARG A 80 4.52 3.26 9.09
N PRO A 81 5.04 4.42 8.65
CA PRO A 81 5.07 4.78 7.23
C PRO A 81 5.90 3.78 6.40
N ASP A 82 6.91 3.16 7.00
CA ASP A 82 7.72 2.09 6.40
C ASP A 82 6.91 0.83 6.03
N LEU A 83 5.74 0.64 6.64
CA LEU A 83 4.84 -0.47 6.36
C LEU A 83 3.59 -0.05 5.59
N ALA A 84 3.47 1.23 5.15
CA ALA A 84 2.23 1.79 4.62
C ALA A 84 1.60 0.95 3.49
N GLY A 85 2.41 0.49 2.52
CA GLY A 85 1.93 -0.41 1.46
C GLY A 85 1.33 -1.72 1.98
N LYS A 86 1.97 -2.36 2.98
CA LYS A 86 1.48 -3.60 3.59
C LYS A 86 0.20 -3.37 4.42
N ILE A 87 0.15 -2.26 5.15
CA ILE A 87 -1.04 -1.86 5.92
C ILE A 87 -2.23 -1.66 4.98
N VAL A 88 -2.03 -0.98 3.84
CA VAL A 88 -3.08 -0.76 2.83
C VAL A 88 -3.56 -2.08 2.23
N VAL A 89 -2.66 -3.00 1.87
CA VAL A 89 -3.04 -4.34 1.38
C VAL A 89 -3.87 -5.09 2.42
N CYS A 90 -3.47 -5.03 3.70
CA CYS A 90 -4.25 -5.61 4.80
C CYS A 90 -5.64 -4.97 4.90
N ALA A 91 -5.73 -3.65 4.79
CA ALA A 91 -7.00 -2.92 4.83
C ALA A 91 -7.94 -3.28 3.66
N LEU A 92 -7.40 -3.43 2.45
CA LEU A 92 -8.16 -3.90 1.28
C LEU A 92 -8.69 -5.33 1.53
N ASN A 93 -7.85 -6.25 2.01
CA ASN A 93 -8.26 -7.61 2.33
C ASN A 93 -9.35 -7.67 3.42
N ILE A 94 -9.22 -6.87 4.48
CA ILE A 94 -10.23 -6.76 5.54
C ILE A 94 -11.55 -6.21 4.98
N SER A 95 -11.49 -5.21 4.11
CA SER A 95 -12.69 -4.65 3.48
C SER A 95 -13.40 -5.68 2.60
N ARG A 96 -12.64 -6.55 1.93
CA ARG A 96 -13.19 -7.66 1.14
C ARG A 96 -13.87 -8.70 2.03
N LEU A 97 -13.26 -9.01 3.18
CA LEU A 97 -13.83 -9.93 4.17
C LEU A 97 -15.14 -9.40 4.76
N ASN A 98 -15.22 -8.09 4.97
CA ASN A 98 -16.41 -7.44 5.55
C ASN A 98 -17.50 -7.14 4.51
N ALA A 99 -17.22 -7.23 3.21
CA ALA A 99 -18.21 -7.00 2.17
C ALA A 99 -19.28 -8.12 2.15
N HIS A 100 -20.56 -7.73 2.22
CA HIS A 100 -21.70 -8.65 2.18
C HIS A 100 -22.63 -8.29 1.00
N PRO A 101 -22.98 -9.24 0.10
CA PRO A 101 -22.39 -10.57 -0.01
C PRO A 101 -20.89 -10.50 -0.31
N LEU A 102 -20.16 -11.59 -0.05
CA LEU A 102 -18.73 -11.70 -0.32
C LEU A 102 -18.48 -11.39 -1.81
N ALA A 103 -18.07 -10.16 -2.08
CA ALA A 103 -17.92 -9.67 -3.43
C ALA A 103 -16.53 -10.07 -3.94
N GLY A 104 -16.48 -10.64 -5.15
CA GLY A 104 -15.20 -10.95 -5.80
C GLY A 104 -14.33 -9.70 -6.08
N ARG A 105 -14.93 -8.51 -6.02
CA ARG A 105 -14.25 -7.21 -6.18
C ARG A 105 -14.75 -6.20 -5.15
N LEU A 106 -13.85 -5.36 -4.69
CA LEU A 106 -14.18 -4.23 -3.84
C LEU A 106 -14.82 -3.09 -4.65
N PRO A 107 -15.84 -2.39 -4.10
CA PRO A 107 -16.34 -1.17 -4.68
C PRO A 107 -15.23 -0.13 -4.82
N LEU A 108 -15.17 0.59 -5.96
CA LEU A 108 -14.15 1.62 -6.19
C LEU A 108 -14.19 2.73 -5.12
N GLY A 109 -15.37 3.06 -4.60
CA GLY A 109 -15.50 4.03 -3.51
C GLY A 109 -14.83 3.60 -2.20
N THR A 110 -14.84 2.31 -1.88
CA THR A 110 -14.12 1.77 -0.71
C THR A 110 -12.61 1.84 -0.92
N ILE A 111 -12.14 1.48 -2.12
CA ILE A 111 -10.72 1.60 -2.48
C ILE A 111 -10.28 3.06 -2.40
N ASP A 112 -11.04 3.98 -3.01
CA ASP A 112 -10.76 5.42 -2.99
C ASP A 112 -10.64 5.96 -1.56
N GLN A 113 -11.55 5.60 -0.65
CA GLN A 113 -11.49 6.01 0.76
C GLN A 113 -10.23 5.50 1.47
N ILE A 114 -9.88 4.22 1.26
CA ILE A 114 -8.68 3.61 1.87
C ILE A 114 -7.42 4.31 1.38
N ILE A 115 -7.31 4.54 0.07
CA ILE A 115 -6.13 5.19 -0.52
C ILE A 115 -6.02 6.64 -0.06
N LYS A 116 -7.10 7.42 -0.11
CA LYS A 116 -7.08 8.81 0.36
C LYS A 116 -6.69 8.92 1.83
N ALA A 117 -7.24 8.06 2.69
CA ALA A 117 -6.92 8.06 4.11
C ALA A 117 -5.46 7.69 4.38
N ALA A 118 -4.92 6.67 3.70
CA ALA A 118 -3.54 6.24 3.83
C ALA A 118 -2.54 7.30 3.31
N VAL A 119 -2.81 7.88 2.14
CA VAL A 119 -1.96 8.93 1.56
C VAL A 119 -2.02 10.22 2.39
N ALA A 120 -3.19 10.61 2.89
CA ALA A 120 -3.31 11.76 3.80
C ALA A 120 -2.56 11.53 5.13
N ALA A 121 -2.46 10.28 5.56
CA ALA A 121 -1.71 9.89 6.76
C ALA A 121 -0.20 9.96 6.57
N SER A 122 0.31 9.62 5.37
CA SER A 122 1.72 9.72 5.04
C SER A 122 1.90 10.02 3.54
N PRO A 123 1.97 11.32 3.16
CA PRO A 123 2.16 11.71 1.76
C PRO A 123 3.48 11.19 1.18
N GLU A 124 4.55 11.15 1.97
CA GLU A 124 5.85 10.64 1.54
C GLU A 124 5.82 9.14 1.16
N ALA A 125 4.88 8.37 1.73
CA ALA A 125 4.71 6.94 1.40
C ALA A 125 3.74 6.71 0.22
N ALA A 126 3.26 7.77 -0.45
CA ALA A 126 2.22 7.67 -1.47
C ALA A 126 2.60 6.73 -2.64
N SER A 127 3.86 6.75 -3.08
CA SER A 127 4.31 5.85 -4.15
C SER A 127 4.23 4.38 -3.74
N ASP A 128 4.63 4.03 -2.52
CA ASP A 128 4.60 2.66 -2.02
C ASP A 128 3.16 2.18 -1.75
N ILE A 129 2.31 3.09 -1.26
CA ILE A 129 0.87 2.85 -1.10
C ILE A 129 0.23 2.54 -2.46
N VAL A 130 0.43 3.41 -3.46
CA VAL A 130 -0.13 3.25 -4.80
C VAL A 130 0.38 1.96 -5.44
N LYS A 131 1.69 1.69 -5.34
CA LYS A 131 2.33 0.47 -5.83
C LYS A 131 1.64 -0.77 -5.26
N ALA A 132 1.59 -0.89 -3.93
CA ALA A 132 1.02 -2.04 -3.26
C ALA A 132 -0.49 -2.20 -3.54
N ALA A 133 -1.23 -1.09 -3.60
CA ALA A 133 -2.65 -1.10 -3.91
C ALA A 133 -2.95 -1.56 -5.34
N ILE A 134 -2.17 -1.12 -6.34
CA ILE A 134 -2.33 -1.57 -7.73
C ILE A 134 -2.02 -3.07 -7.87
N GLN A 135 -1.03 -3.56 -7.13
CA GLN A 135 -0.73 -5.00 -7.10
C GLN A 135 -1.88 -5.81 -6.49
N SER A 136 -2.54 -5.29 -5.46
CA SER A 136 -3.69 -5.94 -4.82
C SER A 136 -4.96 -5.86 -5.68
N GLU A 137 -5.25 -4.69 -6.24
CA GLU A 137 -6.47 -4.41 -7.02
C GLU A 137 -6.14 -3.87 -8.43
N PRO A 138 -5.59 -4.68 -9.34
CA PRO A 138 -5.17 -4.22 -10.66
C PRO A 138 -6.30 -3.56 -11.47
N TYR A 139 -7.54 -4.03 -11.30
CA TYR A 139 -8.71 -3.47 -11.99
C TYR A 139 -9.04 -2.02 -11.56
N ALA A 140 -8.58 -1.60 -10.37
CA ALA A 140 -8.84 -0.28 -9.81
C ALA A 140 -7.69 0.71 -10.04
N ARG A 141 -6.69 0.36 -10.88
CA ARG A 141 -5.47 1.14 -11.12
C ARG A 141 -5.73 2.64 -11.32
N ALA A 142 -6.63 2.99 -12.24
CA ALA A 142 -6.95 4.39 -12.54
C ALA A 142 -7.54 5.12 -11.32
N SER A 143 -8.44 4.46 -10.58
CA SER A 143 -9.05 5.03 -9.37
C SER A 143 -8.02 5.23 -8.25
N ILE A 144 -7.09 4.27 -8.08
CA ILE A 144 -6.04 4.35 -7.06
C ILE A 144 -5.11 5.54 -7.34
N ILE A 145 -4.68 5.71 -8.59
CA ILE A 145 -3.82 6.83 -8.99
C ILE A 145 -4.55 8.16 -8.77
N ALA A 146 -5.80 8.27 -9.25
CA ALA A 146 -6.59 9.48 -9.09
C ALA A 146 -6.81 9.83 -7.61
N ALA A 147 -7.12 8.84 -6.77
CA ALA A 147 -7.31 9.01 -5.33
C ALA A 147 -6.05 9.55 -4.64
N ALA A 148 -4.88 9.01 -4.98
CA ALA A 148 -3.61 9.45 -4.41
C ALA A 148 -3.25 10.87 -4.86
N LEU A 149 -3.37 11.18 -6.16
CA LEU A 149 -3.06 12.50 -6.71
C LEU A 149 -4.00 13.60 -6.19
N ALA A 150 -5.25 13.25 -5.87
CA ALA A 150 -6.19 14.19 -5.26
C ALA A 150 -5.76 14.63 -3.85
N VAL A 151 -4.93 13.83 -3.16
CA VAL A 151 -4.50 14.09 -1.78
C VAL A 151 -3.07 14.61 -1.70
N ALA A 152 -2.17 14.06 -2.52
CA ALA A 152 -0.75 14.41 -2.55
C ALA A 152 -0.31 14.79 -3.97
N PRO A 153 -0.81 15.91 -4.54
CA PRO A 153 -0.43 16.36 -5.88
C PRO A 153 1.08 16.62 -6.02
N GLU A 154 1.76 17.00 -4.94
CA GLU A 154 3.20 17.20 -4.90
C GLU A 154 4.01 15.90 -5.15
N GLN A 155 3.41 14.73 -4.93
CA GLN A 155 4.03 13.43 -5.16
C GLN A 155 3.77 12.88 -6.57
N GLU A 156 3.14 13.66 -7.47
CA GLU A 156 2.70 13.20 -8.78
C GLU A 156 3.81 12.55 -9.61
N SER A 157 4.98 13.17 -9.69
CA SER A 157 6.11 12.65 -10.47
C SER A 157 6.59 11.29 -9.94
N ARG A 158 6.70 11.15 -8.61
CA ARG A 158 7.11 9.89 -7.96
C ARG A 158 6.06 8.79 -8.17
N ILE A 159 4.78 9.11 -7.99
CA ILE A 159 3.67 8.19 -8.20
C ILE A 159 3.66 7.70 -9.66
N ARG A 160 3.71 8.63 -10.63
CA ARG A 160 3.71 8.27 -12.06
C ARG A 160 4.93 7.43 -12.44
N ASN A 161 6.11 7.74 -11.92
CA ASN A 161 7.32 6.97 -12.22
C ASN A 161 7.17 5.50 -11.78
N VAL A 162 6.80 5.27 -10.52
CA VAL A 162 6.59 3.91 -9.99
C VAL A 162 5.50 3.16 -10.75
N VAL A 163 4.43 3.86 -11.11
CA VAL A 163 3.30 3.29 -11.88
C VAL A 163 3.69 2.89 -13.31
N ASN A 164 4.62 3.62 -13.93
CA ASN A 164 5.16 3.30 -15.26
C ASN A 164 6.14 2.12 -15.22
N GLU A 165 6.93 2.00 -14.15
CA GLU A 165 7.80 0.83 -13.92
C GLU A 165 7.00 -0.47 -13.71
N MET A 166 5.76 -0.36 -13.24
CA MET A 166 4.87 -1.51 -13.04
C MET A 166 4.18 -2.01 -14.31
N THR A 167 4.02 -1.13 -15.30
CA THR A 167 3.58 -1.57 -16.61
C THR A 167 4.76 -2.25 -17.30
N PRO A 168 4.64 -3.52 -17.74
CA PRO A 168 5.59 -4.02 -18.71
C PRO A 168 5.55 -3.04 -19.88
N VAL A 169 6.72 -2.52 -20.27
CA VAL A 169 6.85 -1.67 -21.45
C VAL A 169 6.49 -2.56 -22.64
N SER A 170 5.21 -2.64 -22.97
CA SER A 170 4.76 -3.12 -24.26
C SER A 170 5.19 -2.04 -25.25
N ILE A 171 6.39 -2.20 -25.79
CA ILE A 171 6.85 -1.49 -26.98
C ILE A 171 6.00 -2.01 -28.14
N LEU A 172 4.79 -1.49 -28.27
CA LEU A 172 4.13 -1.40 -29.57
C LEU A 172 3.68 0.04 -29.72
N PRO A 173 4.39 0.86 -30.51
CA PRO A 173 3.87 2.15 -30.92
C PRO A 173 2.64 1.88 -31.80
N SER A 174 1.45 2.05 -31.22
CA SER A 174 0.19 2.06 -31.98
C SER A 174 0.04 3.43 -32.66
N PHE A 175 0.96 3.74 -33.56
CA PHE A 175 0.87 4.87 -34.49
C PHE A 175 1.56 4.51 -35.81
N ALA A 176 0.96 3.58 -36.54
CA ALA A 176 1.06 3.55 -37.99
C ALA A 176 -0.20 2.88 -38.53
N THR A 177 -1.16 3.69 -38.96
CA THR A 177 -2.16 3.27 -39.94
C THR A 177 -1.39 2.82 -41.18
N LEU A 178 -1.10 1.53 -41.30
CA LEU A 178 -0.65 0.94 -42.56
C LEU A 178 -1.85 0.98 -43.51
N ASN A 179 -1.95 2.07 -44.25
CA ASN A 179 -2.91 2.21 -45.33
C ASN A 179 -2.47 1.25 -46.45
N PRO A 180 -3.29 0.27 -46.87
CA PRO A 180 -2.86 -0.76 -47.84
C PRO A 180 -2.61 -0.27 -49.27
N LYS A 181 -2.56 1.04 -49.52
CA LYS A 181 -2.49 1.64 -50.86
C LYS A 181 -1.12 2.18 -51.26
N ASP A 182 -0.13 2.17 -50.38
CA ASP A 182 1.20 2.74 -50.67
C ASP A 182 2.24 1.73 -51.17
N HIS A 183 1.84 0.50 -51.52
CA HIS A 183 2.69 -0.42 -52.26
C HIS A 183 2.40 -0.34 -53.76
N ALA A 184 2.92 0.71 -54.41
CA ALA A 184 3.23 0.66 -55.83
C ALA A 184 4.67 0.15 -55.98
N PRO A 185 4.90 -1.08 -56.47
CA PRO A 185 6.23 -1.48 -56.90
C PRO A 185 6.43 -0.93 -58.32
N SER A 186 7.02 0.26 -58.40
CA SER A 186 7.81 0.63 -59.57
C SER A 186 9.09 -0.18 -59.47
N ASP A 187 9.19 -1.29 -60.20
CA ASP A 187 10.33 -1.48 -61.09
C ASP A 187 10.11 -2.68 -62.02
N ASN A 188 10.12 -2.31 -63.29
CA ASN A 188 10.11 -3.11 -64.49
C ASN A 188 11.44 -3.84 -64.63
N VAL A 189 11.47 -5.17 -64.45
CA VAL A 189 12.45 -6.06 -65.10
C VAL A 189 11.97 -7.52 -65.00
N ASN A 190 11.46 -8.05 -66.11
CA ASN A 190 12.06 -9.20 -66.81
C ASN A 190 11.07 -9.77 -67.84
N SER A 191 11.34 -9.56 -69.13
CA SER A 191 10.88 -10.43 -70.20
C SER A 191 11.95 -10.44 -71.27
N PRO A 192 12.63 -11.57 -71.45
CA PRO A 192 12.63 -12.19 -72.77
C PRO A 192 12.48 -13.72 -72.73
N GLU A 193 12.12 -14.25 -73.90
CA GLU A 193 12.16 -15.66 -74.34
C GLU A 193 10.98 -16.58 -73.98
N GLN A 194 9.97 -16.60 -74.88
CA GLN A 194 9.21 -17.82 -75.18
C GLN A 194 10.02 -18.73 -76.10
N PRO A 195 10.02 -20.06 -75.88
CA PRO A 195 10.10 -21.03 -76.95
C PRO A 195 8.71 -21.59 -77.31
N PRO A 196 8.48 -22.03 -78.57
CA PRO A 196 7.16 -22.39 -79.08
C PRO A 196 6.84 -23.89 -78.88
N VAL A 197 5.73 -24.30 -79.52
CA VAL A 197 5.29 -25.66 -79.90
C VAL A 197 4.20 -26.22 -78.96
N ALA A 198 2.92 -26.10 -79.32
CA ALA A 198 2.14 -26.88 -80.29
C ALA A 198 1.86 -28.33 -79.86
N GLN A 199 0.60 -28.63 -79.62
CA GLN A 199 -0.24 -29.55 -80.42
C GLN A 199 -1.71 -29.32 -80.07
#